data_AF-W6M8X1-F1
#
_entry.id   AF-W6M8X1-F1
#
_cell.length_a   1.000
_cell.length_b   1.000
_cell.length_c   1.000
_cell.angle_alpha   90.00
_cell.angle_beta   90.00
_cell.angle_gamma   90.00
#
_symmetry.space_group_name_H-M   'P 1'
#
loop_
_entity.id
_entity.type
_entity.pdbx_description
1 polymer ?
#
loop_
_entity_poly.entity_id
_entity_poly.type
_entity_poly.pdbx_seq_one_letter_code
_entity_poly.pdbx_strand_id
1 'polypeptide(L)'
;MSAVGWWLVGLALGLPWAVGALWIRCAWRDAPPAGLWPLALGYGYILGLLTVTFFLRLQAVAGFAPDFSDPLIELIVLGAAGGWWLWYRGGVAGHFAFFGKRWSQQPLWQRIVFALLLSWLLWRVTGLALEIWWRPLYPWDAWTNWAVRSKVWVELRQWAPFVTPQQWLADPAPAVYTVEAWAYPITVSLLASWPTLAFGNWQETIANLPWLGAALALGLGFYGQVRLWGATPLAALLFTWLLLSLPILDTHIALAGYADLWMAAAFSLAAIAFFQWVRTADRRQGVLALLLALACPLIKLEGTVWLAMFVPALLVVWLRGRPLRVFAGVVMILAIAWWWLGGMAFNIPGLGHFTLRPDLIEVPYLGRFALGYRGTWGPVWKNFFVLANWHLLWYLVLVSLVIAVPKLWAERWRRVMAVFVGSCGLMLFVLFFCTDAQQWAAQYTSINRVFMHVVPALLFWVLTVWIPPRLGEGSTGSVPYSGTLNDG
;
A
#
# COMPACT_ATOMS: atom_id res chain seq x y z
N MET A 1 35.63 -2.31 2.46
CA MET A 1 34.29 -2.17 3.07
C MET A 1 34.39 -2.58 4.53
N SER A 2 33.99 -1.75 5.49
CA SER A 2 34.08 -2.15 6.90
C SER A 2 32.96 -3.15 7.23
N ALA A 3 33.32 -4.28 7.83
CA ALA A 3 32.33 -5.28 8.27
C ALA A 3 31.28 -4.67 9.21
N VAL A 4 31.70 -3.71 10.04
CA VAL A 4 30.85 -2.95 10.98
C VAL A 4 29.73 -2.20 10.24
N GLY A 5 30.03 -1.51 9.12
CA GLY A 5 29.01 -0.76 8.38
C GLY A 5 27.87 -1.65 7.87
N TRP A 6 28.19 -2.85 7.39
CA TRP A 6 27.18 -3.82 6.94
C TRP A 6 26.36 -4.40 8.08
N TRP A 7 26.95 -4.60 9.27
CA TRP A 7 26.18 -4.98 10.47
C TRP A 7 25.17 -3.91 10.85
N LEU A 8 25.56 -2.62 10.81
CA LEU A 8 24.67 -1.50 11.09
C LEU A 8 23.53 -1.40 10.06
N VAL A 9 23.80 -1.65 8.78
CA VAL A 9 22.75 -1.76 7.73
C VAL A 9 21.77 -2.88 8.05
N GLY A 10 22.28 -4.04 8.48
CA GLY A 10 21.44 -5.16 8.92
C GLY A 10 20.52 -4.78 10.07
N LEU A 11 21.04 -4.05 11.07
CA LEU A 11 20.24 -3.51 12.17
C LEU A 11 19.23 -2.46 11.69
N ALA A 12 19.65 -1.55 10.80
CA ALA A 12 18.79 -0.51 10.24
C ALA A 12 17.57 -1.10 9.54
N LEU A 13 17.72 -2.20 8.79
CA LEU A 13 16.60 -2.83 8.09
C LEU A 13 15.84 -3.81 8.99
N GLY A 14 16.55 -4.56 9.83
CA GLY A 14 15.98 -5.64 10.66
C GLY A 14 15.24 -5.16 11.89
N LEU A 15 15.76 -4.16 12.61
CA LEU A 15 15.16 -3.67 13.85
C LEU A 15 13.77 -3.05 13.64
N PRO A 16 13.55 -2.06 12.74
CA PRO A 16 12.22 -1.50 12.53
C PRO A 16 11.22 -2.57 12.07
N TRP A 17 11.66 -3.53 11.26
CA TRP A 17 10.84 -4.67 10.87
C TRP A 17 10.41 -5.50 12.08
N ALA A 18 11.35 -5.89 12.93
CA ALA A 18 11.09 -6.67 14.13
C ALA A 18 10.17 -5.92 15.10
N VAL A 19 10.43 -4.63 15.34
CA VAL A 19 9.61 -3.76 16.21
C VAL A 19 8.19 -3.65 15.67
N GLY A 20 8.02 -3.35 14.37
CA GLY A 20 6.71 -3.29 13.75
C GLY A 20 5.96 -4.61 13.85
N ALA A 21 6.62 -5.74 13.53
CA ALA A 21 6.01 -7.06 13.62
C ALA A 21 5.61 -7.42 15.07
N LEU A 22 6.42 -7.04 16.06
CA LEU A 22 6.14 -7.23 17.47
C LEU A 22 4.88 -6.48 17.91
N TRP A 23 4.73 -5.21 17.52
CA TRP A 23 3.54 -4.42 17.85
C TRP A 23 2.27 -4.97 17.19
N ILE A 24 2.37 -5.47 15.95
CA ILE A 24 1.25 -6.20 15.33
C ILE A 24 0.92 -7.48 16.09
N ARG A 25 1.93 -8.22 16.54
CA ARG A 25 1.72 -9.42 17.37
C ARG A 25 1.05 -9.10 18.69
N CYS A 26 1.41 -8.00 19.33
CA CYS A 26 0.77 -7.52 20.55
C CYS A 26 -0.74 -7.26 20.35
N ALA A 27 -1.12 -6.68 19.21
CA ALA A 27 -2.53 -6.41 18.90
C ALA A 27 -3.32 -7.71 18.56
N TRP A 28 -2.68 -8.71 17.97
CA TRP A 28 -3.30 -10.00 17.60
C TRP A 28 -2.93 -11.17 18.52
N ARG A 29 -2.93 -10.94 19.84
CA ARG A 29 -2.66 -12.02 20.81
C ARG A 29 -3.70 -13.15 20.81
N ASP A 30 -4.99 -12.80 20.69
CA ASP A 30 -6.13 -13.72 20.91
C ASP A 30 -6.68 -14.30 19.59
N ALA A 31 -6.04 -14.02 18.46
CA ALA A 31 -6.54 -14.41 17.15
C ALA A 31 -6.03 -15.79 16.70
N PRO A 32 -6.78 -16.53 15.86
CA PRO A 32 -6.32 -17.81 15.34
C PRO A 32 -4.96 -17.68 14.63
N PRO A 33 -4.04 -18.64 14.81
CA PRO A 33 -2.64 -18.49 14.38
C PRO A 33 -2.45 -18.50 12.85
N ALA A 34 -3.44 -18.96 12.07
CA ALA A 34 -3.27 -19.19 10.63
C ALA A 34 -3.09 -17.88 9.84
N GLY A 35 -1.86 -17.60 9.41
CA GLY A 35 -1.51 -16.41 8.61
C GLY A 35 -1.04 -15.21 9.43
N LEU A 36 -1.03 -15.32 10.76
CA LEU A 36 -0.72 -14.21 11.65
C LEU A 36 0.73 -13.75 11.57
N TRP A 37 1.69 -14.69 11.51
CA TRP A 37 3.10 -14.34 11.35
C TRP A 37 3.40 -13.64 10.01
N PRO A 38 2.96 -14.17 8.85
CA PRO A 38 3.07 -13.44 7.60
C PRO A 38 2.41 -12.06 7.64
N LEU A 39 1.22 -11.92 8.25
CA LEU A 39 0.59 -10.62 8.42
C LEU A 39 1.46 -9.68 9.26
N ALA A 40 1.95 -10.13 10.41
CA ALA A 40 2.78 -9.32 11.29
C ALA A 40 4.08 -8.89 10.61
N LEU A 41 4.75 -9.78 9.88
CA LEU A 41 5.94 -9.45 9.11
C LEU A 41 5.61 -8.48 7.96
N GLY A 42 4.49 -8.67 7.26
CA GLY A 42 4.10 -7.81 6.15
C GLY A 42 3.78 -6.37 6.58
N TYR A 43 2.84 -6.20 7.51
CA TYR A 43 2.47 -4.88 8.01
C TYR A 43 3.60 -4.27 8.87
N GLY A 44 4.33 -5.11 9.61
CA GLY A 44 5.39 -4.68 10.50
C GLY A 44 6.55 -4.01 9.78
N TYR A 45 6.97 -4.50 8.61
CA TYR A 45 8.02 -3.86 7.84
C TYR A 45 7.63 -2.44 7.40
N ILE A 46 6.44 -2.31 6.79
CA ILE A 46 5.95 -1.03 6.26
C ILE A 46 5.77 -0.02 7.40
N LEU A 47 5.09 -0.41 8.48
CA LEU A 47 4.88 0.47 9.63
C LEU A 47 6.20 0.79 10.36
N GLY A 48 7.09 -0.18 10.48
CA GLY A 48 8.41 0.01 11.10
C GLY A 48 9.24 1.05 10.37
N LEU A 49 9.36 0.96 9.04
CA LEU A 49 10.11 1.94 8.27
C LEU A 49 9.41 3.29 8.15
N LEU A 50 8.06 3.34 8.11
CA LEU A 50 7.35 4.61 8.24
C LEU A 50 7.63 5.28 9.59
N THR A 51 7.72 4.50 10.67
CA THR A 51 8.10 5.00 12.00
C THR A 51 9.52 5.57 12.00
N VAL A 52 10.47 4.92 11.32
CA VAL A 52 11.82 5.48 11.10
C VAL A 52 11.76 6.82 10.39
N THR A 53 10.97 6.93 9.31
CA THR A 53 10.86 8.22 8.60
C THR A 53 10.24 9.30 9.47
N PHE A 54 9.35 8.94 10.40
CA PHE A 54 8.79 9.86 11.38
C PHE A 54 9.87 10.36 12.35
N PHE A 55 10.71 9.47 12.89
CA PHE A 55 11.82 9.85 13.76
C PHE A 55 12.86 10.73 13.07
N LEU A 56 13.25 10.43 11.83
CA LEU A 56 14.14 11.29 11.05
C LEU A 56 13.55 12.69 10.81
N ARG A 57 12.22 12.80 10.65
CA ARG A 57 11.54 14.10 10.57
C ARG A 57 11.57 14.84 11.90
N LEU A 58 11.37 14.14 13.01
CA LEU A 58 11.49 14.74 14.34
C LEU A 58 12.91 15.26 14.60
N GLN A 59 13.93 14.49 14.22
CA GLN A 59 15.32 14.89 14.28
C GLN A 59 15.57 16.19 13.49
N ALA A 60 15.07 16.27 12.26
CA ALA A 60 15.18 17.47 11.42
C ALA A 60 14.45 18.69 12.03
N VAL A 61 13.24 18.51 12.56
CA VAL A 61 12.48 19.58 13.21
C VAL A 61 13.14 20.06 14.51
N ALA A 62 13.79 19.15 15.24
CA ALA A 62 14.56 19.48 16.44
C ALA A 62 15.91 20.17 16.14
N GLY A 63 16.28 20.33 14.86
CA GLY A 63 17.50 20.99 14.44
C GLY A 63 18.77 20.12 14.54
N PHE A 64 18.62 18.82 14.78
CA PHE A 64 19.75 17.89 14.78
C PHE A 64 20.15 17.52 13.36
N ALA A 65 21.44 17.27 13.15
CA ALA A 65 21.95 16.73 11.89
C ALA A 65 21.37 15.32 11.60
N PRO A 66 21.27 14.91 10.33
CA PRO A 66 20.87 13.55 9.98
C PRO A 66 21.82 12.51 10.57
N ASP A 67 21.30 11.72 11.52
CA ASP A 67 22.05 10.70 12.23
C ASP A 67 21.25 9.40 12.38
N PHE A 68 21.97 8.28 12.50
CA PHE A 68 21.42 6.94 12.63
C PHE A 68 21.08 6.56 14.07
N SER A 69 21.83 7.09 15.05
CA SER A 69 21.85 6.59 16.42
C SER A 69 20.61 7.02 17.21
N ASP A 70 20.12 8.26 17.06
CA ASP A 70 18.92 8.72 17.78
C ASP A 70 17.68 7.89 17.40
N PRO A 71 17.32 7.72 16.10
CA PRO A 71 16.19 6.88 15.71
C PRO A 71 16.38 5.40 16.09
N LEU A 72 17.63 4.92 16.13
CA LEU A 72 17.92 3.56 16.57
C LEU A 72 17.56 3.37 18.05
N ILE A 73 17.96 4.30 18.92
CA ILE A 73 17.66 4.26 20.36
C ILE A 73 16.14 4.29 20.58
N GLU A 74 15.44 5.18 19.87
CA GLU A 74 13.98 5.29 19.93
C GLU A 74 13.29 3.99 19.51
N LEU A 75 13.77 3.33 18.45
CA LEU A 75 13.31 2.00 18.05
C LEU A 75 13.59 0.91 19.08
N ILE A 76 14.76 0.92 19.72
CA ILE A 76 15.10 -0.03 20.80
C ILE A 76 14.14 0.14 21.96
N VAL A 77 13.85 1.39 22.37
CA VAL A 77 12.90 1.70 23.43
C VAL A 77 11.49 1.24 23.05
N LEU A 78 11.04 1.51 21.83
CA LEU A 78 9.75 1.03 21.33
C LEU A 78 9.67 -0.49 21.28
N GLY A 79 10.76 -1.16 20.90
CA GLY A 79 10.87 -2.62 20.89
C GLY A 79 10.81 -3.20 22.29
N ALA A 80 11.55 -2.63 23.23
CA ALA A 80 11.55 -3.02 24.64
C ALA A 80 10.16 -2.81 25.27
N ALA A 81 9.50 -1.69 24.99
CA ALA A 81 8.13 -1.41 25.45
C ALA A 81 7.13 -2.42 24.88
N GLY A 82 7.20 -2.75 23.59
CA GLY A 82 6.35 -3.77 22.96
C GLY A 82 6.60 -5.18 23.54
N GLY A 83 7.87 -5.52 23.78
CA GLY A 83 8.27 -6.81 24.37
C GLY A 83 7.80 -6.93 25.82
N TRP A 84 8.01 -5.88 26.61
CA TRP A 84 7.50 -5.77 27.97
C TRP A 84 5.98 -5.89 28.01
N TRP A 85 5.27 -5.21 27.11
CA TRP A 85 3.81 -5.28 27.03
C TRP A 85 3.31 -6.69 26.70
N LEU A 86 3.96 -7.37 25.75
CA LEU A 86 3.64 -8.75 25.39
C LEU A 86 3.87 -9.71 26.56
N TRP A 87 4.99 -9.54 27.28
CA TRP A 87 5.34 -10.33 28.45
C TRP A 87 4.41 -10.08 29.64
N TYR A 88 4.19 -8.81 30.00
CA TYR A 88 3.32 -8.39 31.11
C TYR A 88 1.89 -8.90 30.96
N ARG A 89 1.38 -8.97 29.73
CA ARG A 89 0.05 -9.51 29.44
C ARG A 89 0.01 -11.05 29.37
N GLY A 90 1.04 -11.75 29.85
CA GLY A 90 1.06 -13.20 30.11
C GLY A 90 1.01 -14.09 28.87
N GLY A 91 1.27 -13.55 27.67
CA GLY A 91 0.88 -14.17 26.40
C GLY A 91 1.93 -15.03 25.69
N VAL A 92 2.91 -15.61 26.39
CA VAL A 92 3.92 -16.49 25.77
C VAL A 92 3.72 -17.96 26.14
N ALA A 93 2.47 -18.39 26.31
CA ALA A 93 2.12 -19.80 26.33
C ALA A 93 2.02 -20.32 24.88
N GLY A 94 2.84 -21.32 24.56
CA GLY A 94 3.24 -21.74 23.21
C GLY A 94 2.11 -22.06 22.22
N HIS A 95 2.22 -21.48 21.03
CA HIS A 95 1.39 -21.80 19.86
C HIS A 95 2.20 -22.30 18.65
N PHE A 96 3.51 -22.52 18.80
CA PHE A 96 4.33 -23.12 17.73
C PHE A 96 3.94 -24.57 17.42
N ALA A 97 3.32 -25.29 18.37
CA ALA A 97 2.93 -26.70 18.23
C ALA A 97 1.74 -26.95 17.28
N PHE A 98 0.99 -25.92 16.85
CA PHE A 98 -0.24 -26.11 16.06
C PHE A 98 -0.01 -26.17 14.54
N PHE A 99 1.14 -25.70 14.03
CA PHE A 99 1.41 -25.69 12.58
C PHE A 99 1.69 -27.09 12.00
N GLY A 100 2.32 -27.98 12.77
CA GLY A 100 2.73 -29.31 12.29
C GLY A 100 1.55 -30.26 12.02
N LYS A 101 0.54 -30.30 12.91
CA LYS A 101 -0.53 -31.31 12.85
C LYS A 101 -1.53 -31.13 11.71
N ARG A 102 -1.73 -29.90 11.21
CA ARG A 102 -2.72 -29.60 10.15
C ARG A 102 -2.12 -29.60 8.74
N TRP A 103 -0.80 -29.42 8.63
CA TRP A 103 -0.06 -29.56 7.36
C TRP A 103 0.13 -31.02 6.98
N SER A 104 0.43 -31.88 7.98
CA SER A 104 0.56 -33.33 7.80
C SER A 104 -0.75 -34.05 7.43
N GLN A 105 -1.88 -33.33 7.39
CA GLN A 105 -3.19 -33.83 6.94
C GLN A 105 -3.55 -33.41 5.50
N GLN A 106 -2.80 -32.50 4.87
CA GLN A 106 -3.08 -32.11 3.48
C GLN A 106 -2.69 -33.22 2.50
N PRO A 107 -3.40 -33.41 1.38
CA PRO A 107 -2.99 -34.34 0.33
C PRO A 107 -1.55 -34.08 -0.14
N LEU A 108 -0.79 -35.15 -0.43
CA LEU A 108 0.62 -35.04 -0.83
C LEU A 108 0.82 -34.09 -2.02
N TRP A 109 -0.06 -34.17 -3.03
CA TRP A 109 0.02 -33.30 -4.21
C TRP A 109 -0.08 -31.81 -3.84
N GLN A 110 -0.92 -31.44 -2.86
CA GLN A 110 -1.04 -30.05 -2.43
C GLN A 110 0.25 -29.54 -1.78
N ARG A 111 0.94 -30.42 -1.03
CA ARG A 111 2.23 -30.08 -0.42
C ARG A 111 3.32 -29.96 -1.46
N ILE A 112 3.34 -30.83 -2.47
CA ILE A 112 4.28 -30.76 -3.59
C ILE A 112 4.08 -29.46 -4.35
N VAL A 113 2.85 -29.14 -4.77
CA VAL A 113 2.56 -27.89 -5.49
C VAL A 113 2.91 -26.67 -4.64
N PHE A 114 2.60 -26.70 -3.33
CA PHE A 114 2.99 -25.64 -2.41
C PHE A 114 4.51 -25.46 -2.36
N ALA A 115 5.26 -26.56 -2.22
CA ALA A 115 6.73 -26.51 -2.20
C ALA A 115 7.29 -25.98 -3.52
N LEU A 116 6.76 -26.43 -4.67
CA LEU A 116 7.18 -25.94 -5.99
C LEU A 116 6.91 -24.45 -6.17
N LEU A 117 5.72 -23.97 -5.80
CA LEU A 117 5.38 -22.54 -5.88
C LEU A 117 6.24 -21.69 -4.93
N LEU A 118 6.50 -22.19 -3.73
CA LEU A 118 7.35 -21.49 -2.77
C LEU A 118 8.79 -21.43 -3.28
N SER A 119 9.33 -22.53 -3.78
CA SER A 119 10.67 -22.59 -4.38
C SER A 119 10.78 -21.65 -5.58
N TRP A 120 9.74 -21.58 -6.44
CA TRP A 120 9.69 -20.63 -7.54
C TRP A 120 9.76 -19.19 -7.04
N LEU A 121 8.95 -18.83 -6.04
CA LEU A 121 8.96 -17.49 -5.46
C LEU A 121 10.32 -17.14 -4.83
N LEU A 122 10.91 -18.07 -4.08
CA LEU A 122 12.23 -17.89 -3.50
C LEU A 122 13.29 -17.67 -4.58
N TRP A 123 13.26 -18.47 -5.65
CA TRP A 123 14.13 -18.27 -6.82
C TRP A 123 13.94 -16.88 -7.43
N ARG A 124 12.69 -16.47 -7.68
CA ARG A 124 12.38 -15.17 -8.29
C ARG A 124 12.83 -14.00 -7.43
N VAL A 125 12.50 -14.01 -6.14
CA VAL A 125 12.90 -12.96 -5.20
C VAL A 125 14.42 -12.92 -5.04
N THR A 126 15.09 -14.08 -5.05
CA THR A 126 16.57 -14.11 -5.06
C THR A 126 17.13 -13.44 -6.29
N GLY A 127 16.59 -13.72 -7.48
CA GLY A 127 16.96 -13.02 -8.70
C GLY A 127 16.77 -11.51 -8.60
N LEU A 128 15.64 -11.05 -8.06
CA LEU A 128 15.38 -9.61 -7.84
C LEU A 128 16.33 -8.99 -6.81
N ALA A 129 16.67 -9.74 -5.75
CA ALA A 129 17.66 -9.30 -4.77
C ALA A 129 19.05 -9.13 -5.41
N LEU A 130 19.45 -10.02 -6.32
CA LEU A 130 20.68 -9.89 -7.09
C LEU A 130 20.65 -8.67 -8.01
N GLU A 131 19.50 -8.39 -8.64
CA GLU A 131 19.35 -7.18 -9.46
C GLU A 131 19.50 -5.90 -8.62
N ILE A 132 18.88 -5.84 -7.44
CA ILE A 132 19.08 -4.73 -6.48
C ILE A 132 20.53 -4.64 -6.03
N TRP A 133 21.20 -5.78 -5.83
CA TRP A 133 22.55 -5.83 -5.33
C TRP A 133 23.57 -5.29 -6.33
N TRP A 134 23.42 -5.67 -7.61
CA TRP A 134 24.39 -5.36 -8.66
C TRP A 134 24.07 -4.12 -9.48
N ARG A 135 22.81 -3.70 -9.58
CA ARG A 135 22.46 -2.52 -10.36
C ARG A 135 22.71 -1.24 -9.57
N PRO A 136 23.37 -0.24 -10.17
CA PRO A 136 23.45 1.10 -9.58
C PRO A 136 22.05 1.74 -9.51
N LEU A 137 21.95 2.84 -8.77
CA LEU A 137 20.77 3.70 -8.77
C LEU A 137 20.74 4.49 -10.09
N TYR A 138 20.21 3.85 -11.13
CA TYR A 138 20.03 4.41 -12.47
C TYR A 138 18.57 4.65 -12.92
N PRO A 139 17.53 4.00 -12.34
CA PRO A 139 16.16 4.21 -12.80
C PRO A 139 15.76 5.69 -12.76
N TRP A 140 15.26 6.23 -13.87
CA TRP A 140 15.12 7.69 -14.06
C TRP A 140 14.30 8.37 -12.96
N ASP A 141 13.13 7.81 -12.62
CA ASP A 141 12.25 8.37 -11.60
C ASP A 141 12.89 8.30 -10.20
N ALA A 142 13.74 7.30 -9.94
CA ALA A 142 14.46 7.14 -8.68
C ALA A 142 15.38 8.34 -8.43
N TRP A 143 16.24 8.65 -9.41
CA TRP A 143 17.26 9.67 -9.22
C TRP A 143 16.74 11.08 -9.51
N THR A 144 15.81 11.30 -10.43
CA THR A 144 15.28 12.65 -10.71
C THR A 144 14.37 13.18 -9.61
N ASN A 145 13.68 12.29 -8.88
CA ASN A 145 12.63 12.69 -7.92
C ASN A 145 12.97 12.39 -6.46
N TRP A 146 13.65 11.28 -6.15
CA TRP A 146 13.68 10.74 -4.79
C TRP A 146 15.07 10.67 -4.17
N ALA A 147 16.02 10.02 -4.85
CA ALA A 147 17.29 9.60 -4.26
C ALA A 147 18.32 10.73 -4.13
N VAL A 148 18.23 11.78 -4.96
CA VAL A 148 19.16 12.92 -4.89
C VAL A 148 19.07 13.62 -3.53
N ARG A 149 17.87 13.80 -2.97
CA ARG A 149 17.72 14.33 -1.61
C ARG A 149 18.47 13.49 -0.59
N SER A 150 18.28 12.18 -0.66
CA SER A 150 18.92 11.24 0.24
C SER A 150 20.44 11.32 0.16
N LYS A 151 20.98 11.36 -1.06
CA LYS A 151 22.42 11.48 -1.30
C LYS A 151 22.96 12.78 -0.72
N VAL A 152 22.33 13.91 -1.02
CA VAL A 152 22.73 15.23 -0.49
C VAL A 152 22.72 15.24 1.03
N TRP A 153 21.66 14.75 1.68
CA TRP A 153 21.58 14.76 3.14
C TRP A 153 22.62 13.86 3.81
N VAL A 154 22.90 12.69 3.24
CA VAL A 154 23.87 11.74 3.77
C VAL A 154 25.30 12.23 3.58
N GLU A 155 25.63 12.75 2.39
CA GLU A 155 27.00 13.21 2.07
C GLU A 155 27.35 14.50 2.82
N LEU A 156 26.40 15.45 2.92
CA LEU A 156 26.63 16.70 3.65
C LEU A 156 26.45 16.58 5.16
N ARG A 157 25.83 15.49 5.63
CA ARG A 157 25.40 15.33 7.03
C ARG A 157 24.54 16.50 7.51
N GLN A 158 23.68 16.99 6.64
CA GLN A 158 22.81 18.15 6.88
C GLN A 158 21.46 17.97 6.21
N TRP A 159 20.39 18.47 6.83
CA TRP A 159 19.06 18.54 6.23
C TRP A 159 18.96 19.72 5.24
N ALA A 160 19.74 19.66 4.16
CA ALA A 160 19.78 20.71 3.15
C ALA A 160 18.39 20.93 2.50
N PRO A 161 17.97 22.19 2.27
CA PRO A 161 16.67 22.50 1.70
C PRO A 161 16.62 22.19 0.19
N PHE A 162 15.45 21.72 -0.26
CA PHE A 162 15.15 21.53 -1.68
C PHE A 162 14.08 22.51 -2.13
N VAL A 163 14.40 23.30 -3.15
CA VAL A 163 13.60 24.43 -3.62
C VAL A 163 13.24 24.27 -5.11
N THR A 164 12.46 25.22 -5.63
CA THR A 164 12.13 25.27 -7.07
C THR A 164 13.40 25.40 -7.93
N PRO A 165 13.40 24.89 -9.17
CA PRO A 165 14.54 25.06 -10.08
C PRO A 165 14.93 26.54 -10.28
N GLN A 166 13.95 27.44 -10.32
CA GLN A 166 14.18 28.88 -10.49
C GLN A 166 14.90 29.49 -9.28
N GLN A 167 14.50 29.11 -8.05
CA GLN A 167 15.17 29.56 -6.83
C GLN A 167 16.59 29.00 -6.74
N TRP A 168 16.79 27.73 -7.11
CA TRP A 168 18.10 27.11 -7.13
C TRP A 168 19.05 27.78 -8.14
N LEU A 169 18.58 28.07 -9.36
CA LEU A 169 19.36 28.80 -10.38
C LEU A 169 19.68 30.24 -9.97
N ALA A 170 18.84 30.85 -9.14
CA ALA A 170 19.01 32.22 -8.67
C ALA A 170 19.83 32.32 -7.37
N ASP A 171 20.17 31.21 -6.71
CA ASP A 171 20.92 31.21 -5.46
C ASP A 171 22.42 31.45 -5.72
N PRO A 172 23.00 32.60 -5.31
CA PRO A 172 24.41 32.87 -5.49
C PRO A 172 25.28 32.08 -4.49
N ALA A 173 24.70 31.55 -3.42
CA ALA A 173 25.37 30.66 -2.49
C ALA A 173 25.02 29.20 -2.86
N PRO A 174 25.97 28.25 -2.84
CA PRO A 174 25.64 26.83 -3.10
C PRO A 174 24.98 26.19 -1.86
N ALA A 175 23.90 26.80 -1.34
CA ALA A 175 23.27 26.45 -0.06
C ALA A 175 21.95 25.68 -0.21
N VAL A 176 21.30 25.77 -1.37
CA VAL A 176 20.05 25.06 -1.67
C VAL A 176 20.22 24.07 -2.82
N TYR A 177 19.31 23.09 -2.89
CA TYR A 177 19.31 22.06 -3.94
C TYR A 177 17.94 22.01 -4.63
N THR A 178 17.85 21.26 -5.74
CA THR A 178 16.57 21.03 -6.42
C THR A 178 16.48 19.62 -6.98
N VAL A 179 15.25 19.18 -7.20
CA VAL A 179 14.83 17.96 -7.91
C VAL A 179 13.50 18.24 -8.61
N GLU A 180 13.14 17.46 -9.61
CA GLU A 180 11.88 17.66 -10.36
C GLU A 180 10.67 17.61 -9.41
N ALA A 181 10.61 16.58 -8.55
CA ALA A 181 9.58 16.44 -7.54
C ALA A 181 9.80 17.30 -6.27
N TRP A 182 10.49 18.45 -6.30
CA TRP A 182 10.91 19.21 -5.09
C TRP A 182 9.81 19.39 -4.02
N ALA A 183 8.55 19.58 -4.43
CA ALA A 183 7.40 19.76 -3.54
C ALA A 183 6.79 18.45 -2.99
N TYR A 184 7.23 17.28 -3.45
CA TYR A 184 6.72 15.99 -2.99
C TYR A 184 7.19 15.66 -1.56
N PRO A 185 6.40 14.87 -0.82
CA PRO A 185 6.78 14.37 0.50
C PRO A 185 8.15 13.67 0.50
N ILE A 186 8.95 13.92 1.54
CA ILE A 186 10.32 13.39 1.66
C ILE A 186 10.42 11.92 2.10
N THR A 187 9.31 11.20 2.31
CA THR A 187 9.32 9.85 2.90
C THR A 187 10.16 8.86 2.09
N VAL A 188 10.01 8.86 0.76
CA VAL A 188 10.77 7.96 -0.13
C VAL A 188 12.27 8.26 -0.04
N SER A 189 12.64 9.54 0.05
CA SER A 189 14.04 9.94 0.27
C SER A 189 14.55 9.47 1.63
N LEU A 190 13.77 9.61 2.69
CA LEU A 190 14.17 9.16 4.04
C LEU A 190 14.34 7.64 4.13
N LEU A 191 13.53 6.87 3.39
CA LEU A 191 13.67 5.41 3.30
C LEU A 191 15.05 5.02 2.73
N ALA A 192 15.51 5.72 1.69
CA ALA A 192 16.85 5.50 1.11
C ALA A 192 17.99 6.04 2.00
N SER A 193 17.75 7.15 2.72
CA SER A 193 18.72 7.72 3.67
C SER A 193 18.98 6.81 4.87
N TRP A 194 17.97 6.12 5.38
CA TRP A 194 18.10 5.36 6.63
C TRP A 194 19.23 4.32 6.65
N PRO A 195 19.27 3.32 5.75
CA PRO A 195 20.34 2.34 5.77
C PRO A 195 21.70 2.93 5.35
N THR A 196 21.73 4.02 4.59
CA THR A 196 22.98 4.69 4.20
C THR A 196 23.56 5.54 5.33
N LEU A 197 22.73 6.18 6.16
CA LEU A 197 23.14 6.82 7.41
C LEU A 197 23.78 5.81 8.36
N ALA A 198 23.18 4.62 8.48
CA ALA A 198 23.72 3.51 9.27
C ALA A 198 25.08 3.02 8.76
N PHE A 199 25.25 2.97 7.44
CA PHE A 199 26.52 2.57 6.85
C PHE A 199 27.61 3.63 7.05
N GLY A 200 27.24 4.91 7.08
CA GLY A 200 28.15 6.03 7.33
C GLY A 200 28.53 6.83 6.08
N ASN A 201 28.11 6.41 4.89
CA ASN A 201 28.29 7.14 3.63
C ASN A 201 27.23 6.72 2.61
N TRP A 202 27.12 7.45 1.51
CA TRP A 202 26.21 7.09 0.43
C TRP A 202 26.72 5.86 -0.33
N GLN A 203 25.85 4.86 -0.44
CA GLN A 203 26.03 3.73 -1.35
C GLN A 203 24.69 3.35 -1.96
N GLU A 204 24.68 3.24 -3.29
CA GLU A 204 23.47 3.02 -4.09
C GLU A 204 22.82 1.67 -3.79
N THR A 205 23.61 0.60 -3.69
CA THR A 205 23.10 -0.73 -3.31
C THR A 205 22.36 -0.69 -1.98
N ILE A 206 22.94 -0.01 -0.97
CA ILE A 206 22.37 0.09 0.37
C ILE A 206 21.10 0.93 0.37
N ALA A 207 21.10 2.04 -0.37
CA ALA A 207 19.94 2.90 -0.56
C ALA A 207 18.75 2.16 -1.18
N ASN A 208 19.00 1.12 -2.00
CA ASN A 208 17.97 0.34 -2.68
C ASN A 208 17.39 -0.82 -1.85
N LEU A 209 18.08 -1.31 -0.82
CA LEU A 209 17.63 -2.44 0.01
C LEU A 209 16.22 -2.30 0.61
N PRO A 210 15.73 -1.10 0.99
CA PRO A 210 14.36 -0.95 1.49
C PRO A 210 13.27 -1.46 0.53
N TRP A 211 13.51 -1.43 -0.78
CA TRP A 211 12.54 -1.91 -1.78
C TRP A 211 12.40 -3.43 -1.78
N LEU A 212 13.49 -4.16 -1.53
CA LEU A 212 13.43 -5.62 -1.38
C LEU A 212 12.56 -6.01 -0.19
N GLY A 213 12.76 -5.34 0.95
CA GLY A 213 11.93 -5.56 2.12
C GLY A 213 10.47 -5.17 1.88
N ALA A 214 10.20 -4.10 1.14
CA ALA A 214 8.83 -3.70 0.79
C ALA A 214 8.12 -4.76 -0.06
N ALA A 215 8.83 -5.38 -1.00
CA ALA A 215 8.31 -6.49 -1.80
C ALA A 215 7.98 -7.73 -0.96
N LEU A 216 8.92 -8.15 -0.10
CA LEU A 216 8.72 -9.26 0.84
C LEU A 216 7.53 -8.97 1.77
N ALA A 217 7.44 -7.74 2.27
CA ALA A 217 6.38 -7.28 3.15
C ALA A 217 5.01 -7.30 2.48
N LEU A 218 4.91 -6.83 1.24
CA LEU A 218 3.69 -6.93 0.43
C LEU A 218 3.26 -8.39 0.27
N GLY A 219 4.19 -9.28 -0.09
CA GLY A 219 3.92 -10.71 -0.24
C GLY A 219 3.43 -11.37 1.04
N LEU A 220 4.14 -11.16 2.16
CA LEU A 220 3.81 -11.73 3.47
C LEU A 220 2.50 -11.16 4.01
N GLY A 221 2.29 -9.85 3.90
CA GLY A 221 1.07 -9.16 4.31
C GLY A 221 -0.14 -9.63 3.51
N PHE A 222 0.00 -9.75 2.20
CA PHE A 222 -1.02 -10.30 1.33
C PHE A 222 -1.35 -11.76 1.67
N TYR A 223 -0.33 -12.64 1.74
CA TYR A 223 -0.51 -14.03 2.14
C TYR A 223 -1.21 -14.15 3.49
N GLY A 224 -0.76 -13.38 4.49
CA GLY A 224 -1.34 -13.36 5.83
C GLY A 224 -2.82 -12.97 5.83
N GLN A 225 -3.18 -11.91 5.09
CA GLN A 225 -4.56 -11.48 4.96
C GLN A 225 -5.42 -12.50 4.22
N VAL A 226 -4.91 -13.15 3.18
CA VAL A 226 -5.62 -14.23 2.46
C VAL A 226 -5.87 -15.43 3.38
N ARG A 227 -4.91 -15.78 4.24
CA ARG A 227 -5.07 -16.83 5.24
C ARG A 227 -6.11 -16.48 6.30
N LEU A 228 -6.15 -15.21 6.75
CA LEU A 228 -7.19 -14.70 7.66
C LEU A 228 -8.57 -14.60 6.99
N TRP A 229 -8.62 -14.40 5.68
CA TRP A 229 -9.88 -14.47 4.93
C TRP A 229 -10.53 -15.84 5.07
N GLY A 230 -9.71 -16.89 5.06
CA GLY A 230 -10.15 -18.28 5.25
C GLY A 230 -9.51 -19.28 4.29
N ALA A 231 -8.79 -18.80 3.27
CA ALA A 231 -8.17 -19.62 2.25
C ALA A 231 -7.23 -20.68 2.84
N THR A 232 -7.04 -21.80 2.13
CA THR A 232 -6.05 -22.84 2.46
C THR A 232 -4.61 -22.31 2.26
N PRO A 233 -3.56 -22.97 2.79
CA PRO A 233 -2.19 -22.49 2.61
C PRO A 233 -1.81 -22.43 1.13
N LEU A 234 -2.21 -23.46 0.37
CA LEU A 234 -1.97 -23.53 -1.06
C LEU A 234 -2.67 -22.42 -1.83
N ALA A 235 -3.96 -22.16 -1.56
CA ALA A 235 -4.68 -21.09 -2.23
C ALA A 235 -4.09 -19.71 -1.90
N ALA A 236 -3.69 -19.49 -0.64
CA ALA A 236 -3.01 -18.26 -0.25
C ALA A 236 -1.67 -18.08 -0.97
N LEU A 237 -0.87 -19.15 -1.09
CA LEU A 237 0.40 -19.11 -1.79
C LEU A 237 0.21 -18.91 -3.30
N LEU A 238 -0.79 -19.55 -3.91
CA LEU A 238 -1.14 -19.37 -5.32
C LEU A 238 -1.44 -17.90 -5.64
N PHE A 239 -2.30 -17.25 -4.84
CA PHE A 239 -2.62 -15.83 -5.06
C PHE A 239 -1.45 -14.90 -4.74
N THR A 240 -0.61 -15.26 -3.77
CA THR A 240 0.64 -14.52 -3.50
C THR A 240 1.61 -14.68 -4.67
N TRP A 241 1.67 -15.86 -5.28
CA TRP A 241 2.44 -16.11 -6.50
C TRP A 241 1.89 -15.33 -7.69
N LEU A 242 0.57 -15.27 -7.89
CA LEU A 242 -0.05 -14.43 -8.91
C LEU A 242 0.31 -12.95 -8.75
N LEU A 243 0.48 -12.47 -7.51
CA LEU A 243 0.89 -11.10 -7.22
C LEU A 243 2.38 -10.86 -7.49
N LEU A 244 3.24 -11.66 -6.87
CA LEU A 244 4.70 -11.49 -6.90
C LEU A 244 5.37 -12.03 -8.17
N SER A 245 4.58 -12.52 -9.13
CA SER A 245 5.07 -12.87 -10.46
C SER A 245 4.71 -11.83 -11.52
N LEU A 246 4.03 -10.73 -11.13
CA LEU A 246 3.65 -9.68 -12.08
C LEU A 246 4.90 -8.95 -12.59
N PRO A 247 5.17 -8.93 -13.90
CA PRO A 247 6.40 -8.33 -14.42
C PRO A 247 6.56 -6.84 -14.11
N ILE A 248 5.47 -6.08 -14.11
CA ILE A 248 5.53 -4.67 -13.73
C ILE A 248 5.89 -4.47 -12.25
N LEU A 249 5.40 -5.33 -11.35
CA LEU A 249 5.75 -5.26 -9.93
C LEU A 249 7.22 -5.62 -9.76
N ASP A 250 7.66 -6.71 -10.38
CA ASP A 250 9.07 -7.14 -10.38
C ASP A 250 10.02 -6.09 -10.96
N THR A 251 9.58 -5.35 -11.97
CA THR A 251 10.33 -4.22 -12.52
C THR A 251 10.57 -3.15 -11.47
N HIS A 252 9.58 -2.82 -10.63
CA HIS A 252 9.73 -1.82 -9.56
C HIS A 252 10.51 -2.34 -8.34
N ILE A 253 10.71 -3.65 -8.25
CA ILE A 253 11.60 -4.25 -7.26
C ILE A 253 13.04 -4.18 -7.80
N ALA A 254 13.28 -4.67 -9.01
CA ALA A 254 14.60 -4.66 -9.65
C ALA A 254 15.12 -3.25 -9.89
N LEU A 255 14.23 -2.31 -10.25
CA LEU A 255 14.51 -0.89 -10.44
C LEU A 255 14.11 -0.11 -9.17
N ALA A 256 14.73 -0.49 -8.05
CA ALA A 256 14.48 0.13 -6.75
C ALA A 256 14.72 1.65 -6.77
N GLY A 257 14.05 2.34 -5.85
CA GLY A 257 14.11 3.80 -5.71
C GLY A 257 12.79 4.52 -6.00
N TYR A 258 11.80 3.83 -6.59
CA TYR A 258 10.52 4.43 -7.00
C TYR A 258 9.53 4.49 -5.83
N ALA A 259 8.71 5.54 -5.78
CA ALA A 259 7.62 5.64 -4.80
C ALA A 259 6.50 4.59 -5.02
N ASP A 260 6.36 4.05 -6.23
CA ASP A 260 5.16 3.30 -6.63
C ASP A 260 5.04 1.94 -5.92
N LEU A 261 6.15 1.25 -5.61
CA LEU A 261 6.11 0.00 -4.84
C LEU A 261 5.62 0.25 -3.40
N TRP A 262 6.08 1.35 -2.78
CA TRP A 262 5.65 1.78 -1.45
C TRP A 262 4.18 2.17 -1.44
N MET A 263 3.73 2.88 -2.48
CA MET A 263 2.31 3.19 -2.68
C MET A 263 1.48 1.92 -2.86
N ALA A 264 1.92 0.98 -3.71
CA ALA A 264 1.22 -0.29 -3.90
C ALA A 264 1.11 -1.09 -2.60
N ALA A 265 2.19 -1.16 -1.82
CA ALA A 265 2.18 -1.84 -0.53
C ALA A 265 1.25 -1.14 0.47
N ALA A 266 1.45 0.14 0.75
CA ALA A 266 0.69 0.88 1.75
C ALA A 266 -0.80 0.97 1.40
N PHE A 267 -1.13 1.42 0.18
CA PHE A 267 -2.52 1.59 -0.25
C PHE A 267 -3.27 0.26 -0.33
N SER A 268 -2.67 -0.76 -0.94
CA SER A 268 -3.39 -2.03 -1.08
C SER A 268 -3.49 -2.80 0.22
N LEU A 269 -2.47 -2.79 1.07
CA LEU A 269 -2.60 -3.39 2.41
C LEU A 269 -3.62 -2.63 3.26
N ALA A 270 -3.71 -1.30 3.14
CA ALA A 270 -4.78 -0.53 3.77
C ALA A 270 -6.17 -0.99 3.30
N ALA A 271 -6.35 -1.15 1.98
CA ALA A 271 -7.59 -1.62 1.39
C ALA A 271 -7.95 -3.05 1.83
N ILE A 272 -6.97 -3.95 1.87
CA ILE A 272 -7.18 -5.33 2.31
C ILE A 272 -7.56 -5.39 3.79
N ALA A 273 -6.89 -4.62 4.65
CA ALA A 273 -7.27 -4.50 6.05
C ALA A 273 -8.68 -3.90 6.20
N PHE A 274 -9.02 -2.88 5.42
CA PHE A 274 -10.37 -2.31 5.36
C PHE A 274 -11.41 -3.36 4.97
N PHE A 275 -11.12 -4.17 3.95
CA PHE A 275 -11.98 -5.26 3.51
C PHE A 275 -12.22 -6.31 4.61
N GLN A 276 -11.19 -6.65 5.38
CA GLN A 276 -11.32 -7.52 6.53
C GLN A 276 -12.17 -6.88 7.62
N TRP A 277 -11.93 -5.61 7.96
CA TRP A 277 -12.72 -4.86 8.93
C TRP A 277 -14.20 -4.79 8.55
N VAL A 278 -14.52 -4.50 7.29
CA VAL A 278 -15.91 -4.45 6.81
C VAL A 278 -16.61 -5.81 6.97
N ARG A 279 -15.87 -6.91 6.80
CA ARG A 279 -16.41 -8.26 6.94
C ARG A 279 -16.55 -8.70 8.40
N THR A 280 -15.56 -8.45 9.23
CA THR A 280 -15.46 -9.05 10.58
C THR A 280 -15.73 -8.06 11.72
N ALA A 281 -15.81 -6.77 11.43
CA ALA A 281 -15.81 -5.67 12.40
C ALA A 281 -14.59 -5.66 13.34
N ASP A 282 -13.50 -6.36 13.00
CA ASP A 282 -12.27 -6.38 13.80
C ASP A 282 -11.62 -5.00 13.78
N ARG A 283 -11.71 -4.27 14.90
CA ARG A 283 -11.18 -2.90 15.05
C ARG A 283 -9.69 -2.83 14.72
N ARG A 284 -8.93 -3.89 14.95
CA ARG A 284 -7.49 -3.91 14.68
C ARG A 284 -7.21 -3.80 13.18
N GLN A 285 -8.02 -4.48 12.35
CA GLN A 285 -7.97 -4.33 10.89
C GLN A 285 -8.36 -2.91 10.46
N GLY A 286 -9.35 -2.31 11.13
CA GLY A 286 -9.73 -0.91 10.89
C GLY A 286 -8.60 0.08 11.21
N VAL A 287 -7.89 -0.14 12.31
CA VAL A 287 -6.70 0.67 12.68
C VAL A 287 -5.58 0.49 11.66
N LEU A 288 -5.28 -0.74 11.24
CA LEU A 288 -4.28 -0.99 10.18
C LEU A 288 -4.63 -0.28 8.87
N ALA A 289 -5.90 -0.36 8.47
CA ALA A 289 -6.40 0.32 7.28
C ALA A 289 -6.21 1.83 7.39
N LEU A 290 -6.61 2.42 8.52
CA LEU A 290 -6.50 3.85 8.75
C LEU A 290 -5.03 4.31 8.74
N LEU A 291 -4.15 3.64 9.50
CA LEU A 291 -2.74 4.01 9.59
C LEU A 291 -2.06 3.99 8.21
N LEU A 292 -2.26 2.93 7.43
CA LEU A 292 -1.64 2.82 6.11
C LEU A 292 -2.28 3.74 5.07
N ALA A 293 -3.60 3.96 5.12
CA ALA A 293 -4.26 4.90 4.22
C ALA A 293 -3.80 6.35 4.48
N LEU A 294 -3.64 6.74 5.75
CA LEU A 294 -3.09 8.05 6.14
C LEU A 294 -1.60 8.18 5.81
N ALA A 295 -0.86 7.07 5.67
CA ALA A 295 0.52 7.10 5.22
C ALA A 295 0.65 7.36 3.71
N CYS A 296 -0.37 7.08 2.89
CA CYS A 296 -0.31 7.27 1.45
C CYS A 296 0.06 8.72 1.05
N PRO A 297 -0.61 9.78 1.55
CA PRO A 297 -0.21 11.18 1.30
C PRO A 297 1.21 11.52 1.75
N LEU A 298 1.74 10.81 2.76
CA LEU A 298 3.11 11.00 3.23
C LEU A 298 4.14 10.36 2.31
N ILE A 299 3.75 9.34 1.51
CA ILE A 299 4.64 8.66 0.57
C ILE A 299 4.68 9.44 -0.76
N LYS A 300 3.51 9.84 -1.27
CA LYS A 300 3.36 10.47 -2.58
C LYS A 300 2.19 11.45 -2.57
N LEU A 301 2.25 12.55 -3.34
CA LEU A 301 1.15 13.53 -3.39
C LEU A 301 -0.17 12.91 -3.85
N GLU A 302 -0.11 12.04 -4.87
CA GLU A 302 -1.25 11.30 -5.39
C GLU A 302 -1.85 10.35 -4.34
N GLY A 303 -1.10 10.03 -3.29
CA GLY A 303 -1.59 9.29 -2.13
C GLY A 303 -2.80 9.96 -1.46
N THR A 304 -2.95 11.28 -1.61
CA THR A 304 -4.17 12.02 -1.19
C THR A 304 -5.40 11.59 -1.99
N VAL A 305 -5.26 11.43 -3.31
CA VAL A 305 -6.35 10.95 -4.18
C VAL A 305 -6.69 9.51 -3.83
N TRP A 306 -5.67 8.68 -3.60
CA TRP A 306 -5.86 7.28 -3.20
C TRP A 306 -6.57 7.15 -1.85
N LEU A 307 -6.20 7.96 -0.85
CA LEU A 307 -6.91 8.03 0.43
C LEU A 307 -8.40 8.38 0.24
N ALA A 308 -8.71 9.31 -0.65
CA ALA A 308 -10.09 9.68 -0.95
C ALA A 308 -10.93 8.53 -1.54
N MET A 309 -10.31 7.51 -2.16
CA MET A 309 -11.02 6.34 -2.72
C MET A 309 -11.70 5.47 -1.65
N PHE A 310 -11.32 5.61 -0.38
CA PHE A 310 -12.03 4.96 0.73
C PHE A 310 -13.39 5.60 1.04
N VAL A 311 -13.58 6.88 0.71
CA VAL A 311 -14.79 7.64 1.11
C VAL A 311 -16.08 7.04 0.56
N PRO A 312 -16.22 6.73 -0.76
CA PRO A 312 -17.45 6.12 -1.27
C PRO A 312 -17.78 4.79 -0.59
N ALA A 313 -16.76 3.97 -0.33
CA ALA A 313 -16.93 2.69 0.35
C ALA A 313 -17.35 2.87 1.81
N LEU A 314 -16.76 3.83 2.53
CA LEU A 314 -17.12 4.19 3.91
C LEU A 314 -18.56 4.72 4.02
N LEU A 315 -19.00 5.54 3.05
CA LEU A 315 -20.39 6.01 3.00
C LEU A 315 -21.37 4.84 2.87
N VAL A 316 -21.03 3.80 2.10
CA VAL A 316 -21.83 2.57 2.00
C VAL A 316 -21.79 1.75 3.30
N VAL A 317 -20.73 1.87 4.11
CA VAL A 317 -20.61 1.24 5.43
C VAL A 317 -21.43 1.98 6.50
N TRP A 318 -21.47 3.31 6.47
CA TRP A 318 -22.19 4.12 7.46
C TRP A 318 -23.66 4.33 7.13
N LEU A 319 -23.98 4.65 5.87
CA LEU A 319 -25.35 4.88 5.42
C LEU A 319 -26.02 3.57 5.03
N ARG A 320 -27.30 3.40 5.40
CA ARG A 320 -28.08 2.17 5.14
C ARG A 320 -29.47 2.49 4.61
N GLY A 321 -29.88 1.88 3.49
CA GLY A 321 -31.26 1.96 3.01
C GLY A 321 -31.66 3.38 2.55
N ARG A 322 -32.67 3.98 3.20
CA ARG A 322 -33.18 5.32 2.86
C ARG A 322 -32.10 6.43 2.92
N PRO A 323 -31.32 6.62 4.00
CA PRO A 323 -30.29 7.66 4.06
C PRO A 323 -29.22 7.55 2.97
N LEU A 324 -28.82 6.33 2.58
CA LEU A 324 -27.88 6.17 1.46
C LEU A 324 -28.50 6.64 0.13
N ARG A 325 -29.78 6.31 -0.12
CA ARG A 325 -30.50 6.76 -1.33
C ARG A 325 -30.73 8.26 -1.34
N VAL A 326 -31.08 8.85 -0.20
CA VAL A 326 -31.22 10.30 -0.05
C VAL A 326 -29.89 10.99 -0.29
N PHE A 327 -28.81 10.51 0.33
CA PHE A 327 -27.46 11.05 0.11
C PHE A 327 -27.06 10.98 -1.36
N ALA A 328 -27.27 9.84 -2.02
CA ALA A 328 -26.99 9.69 -3.45
C ALA A 328 -27.83 10.64 -4.31
N GLY A 329 -29.11 10.84 -3.98
CA GLY A 329 -29.98 11.81 -4.64
C GLY A 329 -29.50 13.26 -4.47
N VAL A 330 -29.11 13.64 -3.26
CA VAL A 330 -28.54 14.98 -2.97
C VAL A 330 -27.24 15.20 -3.73
N VAL A 331 -26.31 14.23 -3.72
CA VAL A 331 -25.05 14.31 -4.48
C VAL A 331 -25.33 14.45 -5.98
N MET A 332 -26.30 13.71 -6.52
CA MET A 332 -26.70 13.83 -7.92
C MET A 332 -27.25 15.22 -8.25
N ILE A 333 -28.14 15.76 -7.41
CA ILE A 333 -28.69 17.11 -7.59
C ILE A 333 -27.59 18.16 -7.52
N LEU A 334 -26.67 18.05 -6.56
CA LEU A 334 -25.52 18.96 -6.43
C LEU A 334 -24.58 18.86 -7.63
N ALA A 335 -24.32 17.66 -8.16
CA ALA A 335 -23.50 17.47 -9.35
C ALA A 335 -24.15 18.09 -10.59
N ILE A 336 -25.47 17.94 -10.75
CA ILE A 336 -26.25 18.58 -11.81
C ILE A 336 -26.18 20.11 -11.65
N ALA A 337 -26.45 20.63 -10.45
CA ALA A 337 -26.38 22.07 -10.18
C ALA A 337 -24.98 22.63 -10.44
N TRP A 338 -23.93 21.96 -9.97
CA TRP A 338 -22.53 22.30 -10.22
C TRP A 338 -22.22 22.38 -11.72
N TRP A 339 -22.69 21.40 -12.50
CA TRP A 339 -22.54 21.39 -13.96
C TRP A 339 -23.25 22.58 -14.62
N TRP A 340 -24.52 22.82 -14.26
CA TRP A 340 -25.32 23.92 -14.81
C TRP A 340 -24.79 25.31 -14.45
N LEU A 341 -24.19 25.46 -13.27
CA LEU A 341 -23.59 26.72 -12.81
C LEU A 341 -22.20 26.99 -13.41
N GLY A 342 -21.68 26.09 -14.25
CA GLY A 342 -20.35 26.23 -14.85
C GLY A 342 -19.19 25.97 -13.88
N GLY A 343 -19.47 25.35 -12.74
CA GLY A 343 -18.49 25.00 -11.72
C GLY A 343 -18.40 25.98 -10.54
N MET A 344 -17.35 25.82 -9.74
CA MET A 344 -17.05 26.65 -8.58
C MET A 344 -15.55 26.89 -8.47
N ALA A 345 -15.18 28.11 -8.07
CA ALA A 345 -13.82 28.46 -7.69
C ALA A 345 -13.84 29.04 -6.28
N PHE A 346 -12.92 28.61 -5.44
CA PHE A 346 -12.84 29.08 -4.07
C PHE A 346 -11.40 28.98 -3.55
N ASN A 347 -11.04 29.89 -2.67
CA ASN A 347 -9.75 29.88 -2.01
C ASN A 347 -9.92 29.39 -0.56
N ILE A 348 -9.19 28.36 -0.18
CA ILE A 348 -9.14 27.93 1.21
C ILE A 348 -7.88 28.52 1.85
N PRO A 349 -7.99 29.33 2.92
CA PRO A 349 -6.83 29.84 3.64
C PRO A 349 -5.88 28.71 4.03
N GLY A 350 -4.62 28.84 3.64
CA GLY A 350 -3.55 27.85 3.92
C GLY A 350 -3.47 26.67 2.96
N LEU A 351 -4.51 26.35 2.18
CA LEU A 351 -4.44 25.32 1.14
C LEU A 351 -4.31 25.90 -0.27
N GLY A 352 -4.80 27.12 -0.49
CA GLY A 352 -4.71 27.79 -1.79
C GLY A 352 -6.00 27.72 -2.61
N HIS A 353 -5.87 28.03 -3.90
CA HIS A 353 -6.99 28.22 -4.81
C HIS A 353 -7.43 26.91 -5.45
N PHE A 354 -8.71 26.56 -5.29
CA PHE A 354 -9.36 25.43 -5.94
C PHE A 354 -10.24 25.93 -7.09
N THR A 355 -10.11 25.30 -8.25
CA THR A 355 -10.97 25.54 -9.41
C THR A 355 -11.60 24.22 -9.82
N LEU A 356 -12.91 24.06 -9.63
CA LEU A 356 -13.66 22.87 -10.03
C LEU A 356 -14.72 23.28 -11.06
N ARG A 357 -14.37 23.20 -12.33
CA ARG A 357 -15.25 23.48 -13.47
C ARG A 357 -15.47 22.24 -14.34
N PRO A 358 -16.56 22.19 -15.13
CA PRO A 358 -16.80 21.11 -16.09
C PRO A 358 -15.63 20.79 -17.03
N ASP A 359 -14.82 21.79 -17.35
CA ASP A 359 -13.66 21.75 -18.24
C ASP A 359 -12.30 21.73 -17.52
N LEU A 360 -12.27 21.88 -16.19
CA LEU A 360 -11.03 22.10 -15.45
C LEU A 360 -11.13 21.67 -13.99
N ILE A 361 -10.20 20.82 -13.56
CA ILE A 361 -9.92 20.59 -12.14
C ILE A 361 -8.55 21.16 -11.82
N GLU A 362 -8.50 22.11 -10.91
CA GLU A 362 -7.27 22.67 -10.35
C GLU A 362 -7.31 22.53 -8.85
N VAL A 363 -6.34 21.78 -8.32
CA VAL A 363 -6.20 21.50 -6.90
C VAL A 363 -4.79 21.94 -6.50
N PRO A 364 -4.66 22.79 -5.46
CA PRO A 364 -3.36 23.21 -4.97
C PRO A 364 -2.44 22.02 -4.69
N TYR A 365 -1.17 22.16 -5.07
CA TYR A 365 -0.11 21.15 -4.93
C TYR A 365 -0.31 19.85 -5.74
N LEU A 366 -1.53 19.54 -6.19
CA LEU A 366 -1.84 18.34 -6.97
C LEU A 366 -1.76 18.59 -8.48
N GLY A 367 -2.13 19.81 -8.89
CA GLY A 367 -1.94 20.28 -10.26
C GLY A 367 -3.22 20.77 -10.92
N ARG A 368 -3.09 21.06 -12.21
CA ARG A 368 -4.14 21.58 -13.09
C ARG A 368 -4.42 20.56 -14.18
N PHE A 369 -5.69 20.16 -14.30
CA PHE A 369 -6.14 19.08 -15.18
C PHE A 369 -7.27 19.60 -16.06
N ALA A 370 -6.97 19.87 -17.33
CA ALA A 370 -8.01 20.16 -18.30
C ALA A 370 -8.87 18.90 -18.51
N LEU A 371 -10.19 19.05 -18.40
CA LEU A 371 -11.14 17.97 -18.56
C LEU A 371 -11.63 17.89 -20.01
N GLY A 372 -11.55 16.69 -20.58
CA GLY A 372 -12.08 16.41 -21.90
C GLY A 372 -11.77 14.98 -22.30
N TYR A 373 -12.73 14.30 -22.94
CA TYR A 373 -12.53 12.92 -23.38
C TYR A 373 -11.45 12.84 -24.47
N ARG A 374 -10.41 12.02 -24.24
CA ARG A 374 -9.21 11.90 -25.09
C ARG A 374 -9.09 10.55 -25.84
N GLY A 375 -10.02 9.61 -25.66
CA GLY A 375 -10.12 8.39 -26.49
C GLY A 375 -8.93 7.41 -26.47
N THR A 376 -8.26 7.20 -25.32
CA THR A 376 -6.96 6.48 -25.23
C THR A 376 -7.06 4.96 -25.07
N TRP A 377 -8.00 4.36 -25.79
CA TRP A 377 -8.25 2.92 -25.70
C TRP A 377 -7.09 2.07 -26.21
N GLY A 378 -6.48 2.43 -27.35
CA GLY A 378 -5.40 1.64 -27.96
C GLY A 378 -4.24 1.34 -26.99
N PRO A 379 -3.62 2.38 -26.38
CA PRO A 379 -2.60 2.22 -25.36
C PRO A 379 -3.03 1.37 -24.15
N VAL A 380 -4.25 1.56 -23.66
CA VAL A 380 -4.79 0.82 -22.50
C VAL A 380 -4.94 -0.67 -22.84
N TRP A 381 -5.58 -0.99 -23.97
CA TRP A 381 -5.73 -2.36 -24.45
C TRP A 381 -4.39 -3.06 -24.61
N LYS A 382 -3.43 -2.37 -25.24
CA LYS A 382 -2.09 -2.91 -25.47
C LYS A 382 -1.38 -3.23 -24.15
N ASN A 383 -1.41 -2.32 -23.18
CA ASN A 383 -0.73 -2.52 -21.90
C ASN A 383 -1.31 -3.64 -21.04
N PHE A 384 -2.62 -3.85 -21.09
CA PHE A 384 -3.30 -4.78 -20.19
C PHE A 384 -3.47 -6.17 -20.77
N PHE A 385 -3.66 -6.31 -22.08
CA PHE A 385 -4.02 -7.59 -22.69
C PHE A 385 -2.99 -8.13 -23.67
N VAL A 386 -2.11 -7.28 -24.21
CA VAL A 386 -1.15 -7.67 -25.27
C VAL A 386 0.29 -7.71 -24.75
N LEU A 387 0.72 -6.66 -24.05
CA LEU A 387 2.06 -6.61 -23.47
C LEU A 387 2.14 -7.47 -22.21
N ALA A 388 3.30 -8.06 -21.99
CA ALA A 388 3.55 -8.96 -20.86
C ALA A 388 3.63 -8.24 -19.49
N ASN A 389 3.11 -7.02 -19.33
CA ASN A 389 3.22 -6.24 -18.09
C ASN A 389 2.49 -6.90 -16.90
N TRP A 390 1.38 -7.58 -17.17
CA TRP A 390 0.43 -8.07 -16.16
C TRP A 390 0.14 -9.57 -16.25
N HIS A 391 0.88 -10.30 -17.10
CA HIS A 391 0.57 -11.70 -17.44
C HIS A 391 -0.93 -11.89 -17.75
N LEU A 392 -1.60 -12.82 -17.05
CA LEU A 392 -3.02 -13.15 -17.23
C LEU A 392 -3.95 -12.42 -16.25
N LEU A 393 -3.43 -11.46 -15.46
CA LEU A 393 -4.19 -10.80 -14.39
C LEU A 393 -5.51 -10.20 -14.90
N TRP A 394 -5.47 -9.41 -15.98
CA TRP A 394 -6.65 -8.70 -16.45
C TRP A 394 -7.72 -9.64 -17.02
N TYR A 395 -7.32 -10.76 -17.63
CA TYR A 395 -8.24 -11.82 -18.03
C TYR A 395 -8.94 -12.42 -16.79
N LEU A 396 -8.20 -12.72 -15.73
CA LEU A 396 -8.75 -13.20 -14.47
C LEU A 396 -9.71 -12.17 -13.84
N VAL A 397 -9.38 -10.88 -13.88
CA VAL A 397 -10.23 -9.80 -13.38
C VAL A 397 -11.56 -9.75 -14.15
N LEU A 398 -11.55 -9.86 -15.48
CA LEU A 398 -12.77 -9.88 -16.29
C LEU A 398 -13.69 -11.06 -15.92
N VAL A 399 -13.12 -12.27 -15.84
CA VAL A 399 -13.88 -13.47 -15.43
C VAL A 399 -14.45 -13.29 -14.01
N SER A 400 -13.66 -12.75 -13.10
CA SER A 400 -14.07 -12.52 -11.71
C SER A 400 -15.19 -11.49 -11.61
N LEU A 401 -15.17 -10.46 -12.46
CA LEU A 401 -16.23 -9.45 -12.54
C LEU A 401 -17.56 -10.07 -12.98
N VAL A 402 -17.54 -10.90 -14.02
CA VAL A 402 -18.74 -11.63 -14.50
C VAL A 402 -19.33 -12.50 -13.38
N ILE A 403 -18.49 -13.22 -12.64
CA ILE A 403 -18.92 -14.10 -11.54
C ILE A 403 -19.41 -13.28 -10.31
N ALA A 404 -18.82 -12.12 -10.06
CA ALA A 404 -19.12 -11.30 -8.89
C ALA A 404 -20.46 -10.58 -9.00
N VAL A 405 -20.84 -10.10 -10.20
CA VAL A 405 -22.02 -9.25 -10.44
C VAL A 405 -23.31 -9.81 -9.82
N PRO A 406 -23.70 -11.09 -10.06
CA PRO A 406 -24.91 -11.65 -9.45
C PRO A 406 -24.86 -11.72 -7.92
N LYS A 407 -23.66 -11.79 -7.35
CA LYS A 407 -23.41 -11.95 -5.90
C LYS A 407 -23.26 -10.62 -5.16
N LEU A 408 -23.16 -9.48 -5.86
CA LEU A 408 -22.97 -8.17 -5.22
C LEU A 408 -24.10 -7.86 -4.25
N TRP A 409 -25.33 -8.26 -4.57
CA TRP A 409 -26.50 -7.96 -3.74
C TRP A 409 -26.66 -8.89 -2.55
N ALA A 410 -26.01 -10.07 -2.55
CA ALA A 410 -26.15 -11.08 -1.52
C ALA A 410 -25.63 -10.60 -0.16
N GLU A 411 -24.44 -10.00 -0.13
CA GLU A 411 -23.80 -9.58 1.12
C GLU A 411 -23.31 -8.14 1.05
N ARG A 412 -23.51 -7.39 2.14
CA ARG A 412 -23.15 -5.97 2.19
C ARG A 412 -21.66 -5.73 1.95
N TRP A 413 -20.79 -6.57 2.53
CA TRP A 413 -19.35 -6.41 2.39
C TRP A 413 -18.90 -6.52 0.92
N ARG A 414 -19.56 -7.36 0.10
CA ARG A 414 -19.28 -7.48 -1.34
C ARG A 414 -19.54 -6.16 -2.07
N ARG A 415 -20.65 -5.48 -1.75
CA ARG A 415 -20.96 -4.15 -2.30
C ARG A 415 -19.91 -3.12 -1.92
N VAL A 416 -19.50 -3.09 -0.65
CA VAL A 416 -18.49 -2.14 -0.18
C VAL A 416 -17.18 -2.33 -0.93
N MET A 417 -16.71 -3.57 -1.10
CA MET A 417 -15.50 -3.84 -1.86
C MET A 417 -15.65 -3.49 -3.34
N ALA A 418 -16.79 -3.80 -3.96
CA ALA A 418 -17.05 -3.44 -5.34
C ALA A 418 -17.11 -1.93 -5.56
N VAL A 419 -17.70 -1.17 -4.62
CA VAL A 419 -17.71 0.30 -4.66
C VAL A 419 -16.30 0.85 -4.51
N PHE A 420 -15.46 0.28 -3.64
CA PHE A 420 -14.05 0.68 -3.51
C PHE A 420 -13.28 0.45 -4.82
N VAL A 421 -13.33 -0.78 -5.35
CA VAL A 421 -12.63 -1.14 -6.60
C VAL A 421 -13.16 -0.32 -7.78
N GLY A 422 -14.47 -0.13 -7.85
CA GLY A 422 -15.13 0.70 -8.86
C GLY A 422 -14.75 2.17 -8.75
N SER A 423 -14.59 2.71 -7.54
CA SER A 423 -14.12 4.09 -7.33
C SER A 423 -12.69 4.27 -7.81
N CYS A 424 -11.80 3.31 -7.50
CA CYS A 424 -10.43 3.32 -8.02
C CYS A 424 -10.41 3.23 -9.55
N GLY A 425 -11.23 2.33 -10.14
CA GLY A 425 -11.35 2.18 -11.58
C GLY A 425 -11.89 3.44 -12.26
N LEU A 426 -12.90 4.09 -11.68
CA LEU A 426 -13.46 5.35 -12.16
C LEU A 426 -12.44 6.48 -12.08
N MET A 427 -11.70 6.58 -10.98
CA MET A 427 -10.63 7.58 -10.83
C MET A 427 -9.54 7.38 -11.90
N LEU A 428 -9.10 6.14 -12.14
CA LEU A 428 -8.11 5.84 -13.20
C LEU A 428 -8.68 6.14 -14.59
N PHE A 429 -9.96 5.85 -14.82
CA PHE A 429 -10.64 6.19 -16.06
C PHE A 429 -10.63 7.71 -16.28
N VAL A 430 -11.08 8.49 -15.29
CA VAL A 430 -11.07 9.96 -15.37
C VAL A 430 -9.65 10.47 -15.62
N LEU A 431 -8.65 9.98 -14.89
CA LEU A 431 -7.26 10.39 -15.06
C LEU A 431 -6.77 10.17 -16.50
N PHE A 432 -6.88 8.95 -17.04
CA PHE A 432 -6.26 8.62 -18.34
C PHE A 432 -7.13 8.88 -19.56
N PHE A 433 -8.45 9.00 -19.41
CA PHE A 433 -9.36 9.26 -20.53
C PHE A 433 -9.92 10.66 -20.53
N CYS A 434 -9.93 11.36 -19.39
CA CYS A 434 -10.57 12.67 -19.28
C CYS A 434 -9.60 13.80 -18.92
N THR A 435 -8.30 13.54 -18.75
CA THR A 435 -7.30 14.59 -18.47
C THR A 435 -6.09 14.53 -19.40
N ASP A 436 -5.22 15.54 -19.33
CA ASP A 436 -3.96 15.58 -20.09
C ASP A 436 -2.96 14.49 -19.66
N ALA A 437 -3.17 13.83 -18.51
CA ALA A 437 -2.43 12.64 -18.11
C ALA A 437 -2.57 11.47 -19.10
N GLN A 438 -3.53 11.57 -20.02
CA GLN A 438 -3.63 10.74 -21.21
C GLN A 438 -2.31 10.61 -21.99
N GLN A 439 -1.51 11.68 -22.10
CA GLN A 439 -0.26 11.65 -22.85
C GLN A 439 0.73 10.65 -22.23
N TRP A 440 0.74 10.55 -20.90
CA TRP A 440 1.55 9.57 -20.18
C TRP A 440 1.05 8.13 -20.40
N ALA A 441 -0.24 7.93 -20.64
CA ALA A 441 -0.76 6.63 -21.07
C ALA A 441 -0.36 6.30 -22.51
N ALA A 442 -0.41 7.27 -23.43
CA ALA A 442 0.00 7.10 -24.81
C ALA A 442 1.50 6.78 -24.95
N GLN A 443 2.33 7.37 -24.10
CA GLN A 443 3.78 7.13 -24.05
C GLN A 443 4.18 5.91 -23.20
N TYR A 444 3.21 5.21 -22.59
CA TYR A 444 3.43 4.07 -21.69
C TYR A 444 4.24 4.35 -20.43
N THR A 445 4.40 5.62 -20.04
CA THR A 445 5.25 6.03 -18.92
C THR A 445 4.56 5.81 -17.57
N SER A 446 3.29 6.22 -17.43
CA SER A 446 2.60 6.21 -16.13
C SER A 446 1.44 5.20 -16.03
N ILE A 447 0.93 4.68 -17.15
CA ILE A 447 -0.26 3.80 -17.15
C ILE A 447 -0.07 2.58 -16.26
N ASN A 448 1.02 1.82 -16.42
CA ASN A 448 1.21 0.62 -15.61
C ASN A 448 1.59 0.96 -14.16
N ARG A 449 2.36 2.05 -13.95
CA ARG A 449 2.82 2.49 -12.63
C ARG A 449 1.65 2.83 -11.71
N VAL A 450 0.72 3.65 -12.18
CA VAL A 450 -0.41 4.12 -11.36
C VAL A 450 -1.42 2.99 -11.11
N PHE A 451 -1.67 2.12 -12.10
CA PHE A 451 -2.51 0.94 -11.88
C PHE A 451 -1.90 -0.05 -10.87
N MET A 452 -0.58 -0.17 -10.80
CA MET A 452 0.11 -1.05 -9.85
C MET A 452 -0.26 -0.77 -8.40
N HIS A 453 -0.59 0.49 -8.07
CA HIS A 453 -0.94 0.86 -6.69
C HIS A 453 -2.14 0.07 -6.15
N VAL A 454 -3.17 -0.17 -6.97
CA VAL A 454 -4.42 -0.84 -6.57
C VAL A 454 -4.41 -2.35 -6.83
N VAL A 455 -3.48 -2.85 -7.63
CA VAL A 455 -3.51 -4.25 -8.10
C VAL A 455 -3.46 -5.28 -6.97
N PRO A 456 -2.65 -5.15 -5.90
CA PRO A 456 -2.74 -6.11 -4.80
C PRO A 456 -4.13 -6.12 -4.15
N ALA A 457 -4.78 -4.96 -3.95
CA ALA A 457 -6.15 -4.91 -3.42
C ALA A 457 -7.18 -5.50 -4.41
N LEU A 458 -7.03 -5.24 -5.71
CA LEU A 458 -7.86 -5.82 -6.76
C LEU A 458 -7.74 -7.35 -6.80
N LEU A 459 -6.52 -7.88 -6.70
CA LEU A 459 -6.28 -9.32 -6.68
C LEU A 459 -6.83 -9.96 -5.39
N PHE A 460 -6.79 -9.25 -4.26
CA PHE A 460 -7.48 -9.70 -3.05
C PHE A 460 -9.00 -9.70 -3.24
N TRP A 461 -9.57 -8.67 -3.88
CA TRP A 461 -11.00 -8.68 -4.23
C TRP A 461 -11.35 -9.85 -5.14
N VAL A 462 -10.55 -10.12 -6.17
CA VAL A 462 -10.68 -11.32 -7.03
C VAL A 462 -10.70 -12.57 -6.16
N LEU A 463 -9.76 -12.75 -5.23
CA LEU A 463 -9.74 -13.88 -4.30
C LEU A 463 -11.08 -14.06 -3.57
N THR A 464 -11.71 -12.98 -3.10
CA THR A 464 -13.01 -13.06 -2.39
C THR A 464 -14.18 -13.54 -3.27
N VAL A 465 -14.04 -13.48 -4.59
CA VAL A 465 -15.01 -14.02 -5.56
C VAL A 465 -14.91 -15.54 -5.63
N TRP A 466 -13.69 -16.07 -5.61
CA TRP A 466 -13.39 -17.50 -5.78
C TRP A 466 -13.37 -18.29 -4.47
N ILE A 467 -12.99 -17.64 -3.37
CA ILE A 467 -12.80 -18.29 -2.08
C ILE A 467 -13.82 -17.74 -1.08
N PRO A 468 -14.76 -18.58 -0.59
CA PRO A 468 -15.68 -18.15 0.45
C PRO A 468 -14.90 -17.82 1.73
N PRO A 469 -15.30 -16.78 2.47
CA PRO A 469 -14.69 -16.49 3.76
C PRO A 469 -14.93 -17.67 4.72
N ARG A 470 -14.01 -17.89 5.67
CA ARG A 470 -14.30 -18.80 6.78
C ARG A 470 -15.47 -18.25 7.58
N LEU A 471 -16.53 -19.03 7.70
CA LEU A 471 -17.57 -18.82 8.70
C LEU A 471 -16.88 -18.93 10.07
N GLY A 472 -17.02 -17.91 10.91
CA GLY A 472 -16.59 -18.02 12.29
C GLY A 472 -17.41 -19.10 12.98
N GLU A 473 -16.73 -20.07 13.60
CA GLU A 473 -17.31 -20.85 14.70
C GLU A 473 -17.72 -19.82 15.76
N GLY A 474 -19.02 -19.48 15.82
CA GLY A 474 -19.53 -18.39 16.67
C GLY A 474 -20.77 -17.65 16.15
N SER A 475 -21.34 -18.02 15.00
CA SER A 475 -22.64 -17.48 14.55
C SER A 475 -23.80 -18.48 14.61
N THR A 476 -23.67 -19.56 15.40
CA THR A 476 -24.83 -20.33 15.87
C THR A 476 -25.52 -19.53 16.98
N GLY A 477 -26.41 -18.63 16.56
CA GLY A 477 -27.17 -17.79 17.48
C GLY A 477 -28.30 -17.00 16.82
N SER A 478 -28.82 -17.45 15.67
CA SER A 478 -30.18 -17.07 15.28
C SER A 478 -31.13 -17.99 16.05
N VAL A 479 -31.58 -17.54 17.21
CA VAL A 479 -32.76 -18.09 17.89
C VAL A 479 -33.90 -18.12 16.87
N PRO A 480 -34.51 -19.27 16.57
CA PRO A 480 -35.75 -19.29 15.82
C PRO A 480 -36.81 -18.66 16.71
N TYR A 481 -37.44 -17.59 16.23
CA TYR A 481 -38.70 -17.11 16.79
C TYR A 481 -39.76 -18.20 16.54
N SER A 482 -39.92 -19.09 17.51
CA SER A 482 -41.08 -19.98 17.64
C SER A 482 -41.85 -19.56 18.88
N GLY A 483 -43.06 -19.05 18.67
CA GLY A 483 -44.05 -18.74 19.70
C GLY A 483 -45.33 -18.28 19.00
N THR A 484 -46.07 -19.22 18.41
CA THR A 484 -47.28 -19.84 18.99
C THR A 484 -48.44 -18.85 19.12
N LEU A 485 -49.35 -18.97 18.17
CA LEU A 485 -50.79 -18.87 18.37
C LEU A 485 -51.18 -19.64 19.65
N ASN A 486 -51.97 -19.01 20.51
CA ASN A 486 -52.93 -19.71 21.35
C ASN A 486 -54.14 -18.82 21.54
N ASP A 487 -55.29 -19.40 21.20
CA ASP A 487 -56.63 -18.90 21.49
C ASP A 487 -56.86 -18.77 23.00
N GLY A 488 -57.63 -17.75 23.36
CA GLY A 488 -58.15 -17.43 24.68
C GLY A 488 -59.04 -16.20 24.59
#